data_AF-A0A1I3YAL0-F1
#
_entry.id   AF-A0A1I3YAL0-F1
#
_cell.length_a   1.000
_cell.length_b   1.000
_cell.length_c   1.000
_cell.angle_alpha   90.00
_cell.angle_beta   90.00
_cell.angle_gamma   90.00
#
_symmetry.space_group_name_H-M   'P 1'
#
loop_
_entity.id
_entity.type
_entity.pdbx_description
1 polymer ?
#
loop_
_entity_poly.entity_id
_entity_poly.type
_entity_poly.pdbx_seq_one_letter_code
_entity_poly.pdbx_strand_id
1 'polypeptide(L)'
;MTTLIDEARAILVDLNEKLEAARKKAAGIDVEIVGVSFAAHCDDAGARKTLDALNSKASAASLEIRSIEVAVSEAKRRVDLATTAEAAESEREKARQALALLDDFAKRGDQLQQALDKFIAKYSELTNDFRRLELLGYAPTSYALVKTNMQSAMKAALMPTDLRIEHLPPHARRDFRDVIEGWSRHVRMRASARLNKSTKAA
;
A
#
# COMPACT_ATOMS: atom_id res chain seq x y z
N MET A 1 -14.56 -14.17 -8.56
CA MET A 1 -13.27 -14.87 -8.66
C MET A 1 -12.75 -15.02 -7.25
N THR A 2 -12.70 -16.24 -6.74
CA THR A 2 -12.07 -16.54 -5.45
C THR A 2 -10.57 -16.32 -5.61
N THR A 3 -9.94 -15.55 -4.72
CA THR A 3 -8.49 -15.31 -4.82
C THR A 3 -7.71 -16.50 -4.24
N LEU A 4 -6.46 -16.69 -4.64
CA LEU A 4 -5.61 -17.76 -4.10
C LEU A 4 -5.47 -17.70 -2.57
N ILE A 5 -5.53 -16.49 -1.98
CA ILE A 5 -5.49 -16.31 -0.53
C ILE A 5 -6.80 -16.78 0.12
N ASP A 6 -7.95 -16.58 -0.52
CA ASP A 6 -9.25 -17.05 -0.02
C ASP A 6 -9.32 -18.57 -0.01
N GLU A 7 -8.82 -19.23 -1.06
CA GLU A 7 -8.73 -20.69 -1.13
C GLU A 7 -7.81 -21.25 -0.04
N ALA A 8 -6.63 -20.65 0.15
CA ALA A 8 -5.68 -21.07 1.19
C ALA A 8 -6.26 -20.89 2.61
N ARG A 9 -7.01 -19.80 2.84
CA ARG A 9 -7.70 -19.55 4.12
C ARG A 9 -8.82 -20.55 4.36
N ALA A 10 -9.62 -20.87 3.34
CA ALA A 10 -10.68 -21.87 3.45
C ALA A 10 -10.12 -23.25 3.84
N ILE A 11 -9.02 -23.67 3.21
CA ILE A 11 -8.32 -24.92 3.56
C ILE A 11 -7.81 -24.89 5.01
N LEU A 12 -7.25 -23.77 5.46
CA LEU A 12 -6.79 -23.63 6.84
C LEU A 12 -7.94 -23.73 7.85
N VAL A 13 -9.10 -23.14 7.54
CA VAL A 13 -10.31 -23.26 8.38
C VAL A 13 -10.75 -24.72 8.49
N ASP A 14 -10.92 -25.41 7.36
CA ASP A 14 -11.31 -26.84 7.32
C ASP A 14 -10.33 -27.73 8.11
N LEU A 15 -9.03 -27.50 7.97
CA LEU A 15 -8.01 -28.27 8.71
C LEU A 15 -8.07 -28.02 10.23
N ASN A 16 -8.35 -26.78 10.67
CA ASN A 16 -8.52 -26.49 12.09
C ASN A 16 -9.79 -27.14 12.64
N GLU A 17 -10.90 -27.14 11.89
CA GLU A 17 -12.12 -27.83 12.28
C GLU A 17 -11.90 -29.34 12.43
N LYS A 18 -11.18 -29.96 11.48
CA LYS A 18 -10.77 -31.37 11.56
C LYS A 18 -9.86 -31.65 12.75
N LEU A 19 -8.92 -30.75 13.05
CA LEU A 19 -8.03 -30.89 14.19
C LEU A 19 -8.81 -30.89 15.51
N GLU A 20 -9.74 -29.95 15.68
CA GLU A 20 -10.57 -29.86 16.87
C GLU A 20 -11.50 -31.07 17.01
N ALA A 21 -12.07 -31.55 15.90
CA ALA A 21 -12.85 -32.80 15.89
C ALA A 21 -12.01 -34.01 16.30
N ALA A 22 -10.78 -34.14 15.78
CA ALA A 22 -9.85 -35.22 16.13
C ALA A 22 -9.43 -35.16 17.60
N ARG A 23 -9.15 -33.96 18.14
CA ARG A 23 -8.85 -33.75 19.58
C ARG A 23 -10.03 -34.14 20.47
N LYS A 24 -11.26 -33.73 20.10
CA LYS A 24 -12.47 -34.11 20.83
C LYS A 24 -12.68 -35.63 20.85
N LYS A 25 -12.45 -36.30 19.71
CA LYS A 25 -12.51 -37.75 19.60
C LYS A 25 -11.45 -38.43 20.48
N ALA A 26 -10.21 -37.96 20.48
CA ALA A 26 -9.14 -38.48 21.35
C ALA A 26 -9.50 -38.34 22.84
N ALA A 27 -9.99 -37.17 23.25
CA ALA A 27 -10.44 -36.95 24.63
C ALA A 27 -11.59 -37.90 25.05
N GLY A 28 -12.51 -38.21 24.13
CA GLY A 28 -13.55 -39.22 24.38
C GLY A 28 -12.99 -40.62 24.62
N ILE A 29 -11.98 -41.03 23.84
CA ILE A 29 -11.29 -42.31 24.02
C ILE A 29 -10.58 -42.36 25.38
N ASP A 30 -9.94 -41.27 25.80
CA ASP A 30 -9.26 -41.21 27.10
C ASP A 30 -10.23 -41.38 28.28
N VAL A 31 -11.43 -40.81 28.19
CA VAL A 31 -12.49 -41.01 29.20
C VAL A 31 -12.90 -42.49 29.28
N GLU A 32 -13.06 -43.15 28.13
CA GLU A 32 -13.37 -44.59 28.08
C GLU A 32 -12.24 -45.45 28.67
N ILE A 33 -10.97 -45.11 28.39
CA ILE A 33 -9.79 -45.77 28.95
C ILE A 33 -9.81 -45.70 30.48
N VAL A 34 -10.05 -44.52 31.06
CA VAL A 34 -10.13 -44.34 32.51
C VAL A 34 -11.24 -45.21 33.13
N GLY A 35 -12.40 -45.31 32.46
CA GLY A 35 -13.54 -46.09 32.94
C GLY A 35 -13.29 -47.61 33.02
N VAL A 36 -12.49 -48.16 32.11
CA VAL A 36 -12.22 -49.62 32.03
C VAL A 36 -10.92 -50.02 32.73
N SER A 37 -10.01 -49.08 32.95
CA SER A 37 -8.65 -49.34 33.45
C SER A 37 -8.62 -50.11 34.77
N PHE A 38 -9.46 -49.75 35.76
CA PHE A 38 -9.48 -50.44 37.04
C PHE A 38 -9.83 -51.93 36.90
N ALA A 39 -10.91 -52.25 36.19
CA ALA A 39 -11.33 -53.64 35.98
C ALA A 39 -10.29 -54.45 35.20
N ALA A 40 -9.67 -53.83 34.19
CA ALA A 40 -8.60 -54.47 33.41
C ALA A 40 -7.38 -54.85 34.26
N HIS A 41 -7.13 -54.13 35.36
CA HIS A 41 -6.06 -54.41 36.32
C HIS A 41 -6.48 -55.32 37.49
N CYS A 42 -7.76 -55.67 37.60
CA CYS A 42 -8.30 -56.61 38.59
C CYS A 42 -8.62 -57.98 37.98
N ASP A 43 -7.81 -58.43 37.01
CA ASP A 43 -7.91 -59.75 36.35
C ASP A 43 -9.20 -60.03 35.55
N ASP A 44 -9.98 -59.00 35.19
CA ASP A 44 -11.07 -59.16 34.21
C ASP A 44 -10.52 -59.20 32.77
N ALA A 45 -10.52 -60.39 32.18
CA ALA A 45 -10.01 -60.63 30.84
C ALA A 45 -10.76 -59.84 29.74
N GLY A 46 -12.06 -59.59 29.91
CA GLY A 46 -12.88 -58.81 28.97
C GLY A 46 -12.53 -57.32 29.03
N ALA A 47 -12.35 -56.79 30.24
CA ALA A 47 -11.90 -55.42 30.46
C ALA A 47 -10.50 -55.19 29.87
N ARG A 48 -9.57 -56.14 30.05
CA ARG A 48 -8.22 -56.07 29.47
C ARG A 48 -8.23 -55.99 27.94
N LYS A 49 -9.00 -56.86 27.28
CA LYS A 49 -9.17 -56.82 25.82
C LYS A 49 -9.75 -55.48 25.33
N THR A 50 -10.67 -54.91 26.10
CA THR A 50 -11.30 -53.62 25.78
C THR A 50 -10.29 -52.48 25.91
N LEU A 51 -9.50 -52.48 27.00
CA LEU A 51 -8.43 -51.51 27.22
C LEU A 51 -7.37 -51.56 26.10
N ASP A 52 -6.95 -52.75 25.67
CA ASP A 52 -5.99 -52.90 24.56
C ASP A 52 -6.52 -52.32 23.24
N ALA A 53 -7.81 -52.54 22.95
CA ALA A 53 -8.47 -51.97 21.78
C ALA A 53 -8.58 -50.44 21.86
N LEU A 54 -8.90 -49.89 23.04
CA LEU A 54 -8.95 -48.44 23.27
C LEU A 54 -7.57 -47.79 23.15
N ASN A 55 -6.52 -48.41 23.71
CA ASN A 55 -5.13 -47.95 23.55
C ASN A 55 -4.70 -47.92 22.08
N SER A 56 -5.11 -48.93 21.31
CA SER A 56 -4.86 -48.97 19.86
C SER A 56 -5.57 -47.81 19.13
N LYS A 57 -6.84 -47.53 19.49
CA LYS A 57 -7.58 -46.37 18.97
C LYS A 57 -6.95 -45.04 19.38
N ALA A 58 -6.47 -44.92 20.62
CA ALA A 58 -5.80 -43.73 21.14
C ALA A 58 -4.50 -43.45 20.36
N SER A 59 -3.68 -44.49 20.11
CA SER A 59 -2.49 -44.36 19.25
C SER A 59 -2.86 -43.91 17.84
N ALA A 60 -3.90 -44.48 17.23
CA ALA A 60 -4.35 -44.06 15.91
C ALA A 60 -4.83 -42.60 15.89
N ALA A 61 -5.60 -42.17 16.90
CA ALA A 61 -6.06 -40.79 17.05
C ALA A 61 -4.89 -39.82 17.25
N SER A 62 -3.85 -40.21 18.01
CA SER A 62 -2.64 -39.40 18.19
C SER A 62 -1.88 -39.20 16.87
N LEU A 63 -1.75 -40.25 16.05
CA LEU A 63 -1.15 -40.16 14.72
C LEU A 63 -1.97 -39.27 13.77
N GLU A 64 -3.30 -39.39 13.81
CA GLU A 64 -4.24 -38.55 13.05
C GLU A 64 -4.07 -37.07 13.43
N ILE A 65 -4.09 -36.74 14.73
CA ILE A 65 -3.86 -35.38 15.24
C ILE A 65 -2.52 -34.84 14.74
N ARG A 66 -1.43 -35.59 14.92
CA ARG A 66 -0.10 -35.17 14.48
C ARG A 66 -0.05 -34.92 12.97
N SER A 67 -0.70 -35.76 12.17
CA SER A 67 -0.79 -35.58 10.72
C SER A 67 -1.54 -34.30 10.35
N ILE A 68 -2.67 -34.02 11.00
CA ILE A 68 -3.46 -32.80 10.77
C ILE A 68 -2.68 -31.56 11.22
N GLU A 69 -1.96 -31.61 12.34
CA GLU A 69 -1.15 -30.48 12.82
C GLU A 69 -0.04 -30.10 11.83
N VAL A 70 0.62 -31.10 11.21
CA VAL A 70 1.58 -30.87 10.14
C VAL A 70 0.91 -30.20 8.94
N ALA A 71 -0.29 -30.67 8.54
CA ALA A 71 -1.06 -30.07 7.45
C ALA A 71 -1.48 -28.62 7.77
N VAL A 72 -1.92 -28.32 9.00
CA VAL A 72 -2.25 -26.97 9.47
C VAL A 72 -1.02 -26.05 9.39
N SER A 73 0.15 -26.53 9.82
CA SER A 73 1.40 -25.76 9.76
C SER A 73 1.75 -25.38 8.32
N GLU A 74 1.69 -26.34 7.39
CA GLU A 74 1.92 -26.09 5.97
C GLU A 74 0.85 -25.17 5.36
N ALA A 75 -0.42 -25.31 5.74
CA ALA A 75 -1.49 -24.44 5.28
C ALA A 75 -1.28 -22.98 5.74
N LYS A 76 -0.86 -22.75 6.99
CA LYS A 76 -0.46 -21.41 7.48
C LYS A 76 0.66 -20.82 6.64
N ARG A 77 1.73 -21.61 6.40
CA ARG A 77 2.85 -21.18 5.55
C ARG A 77 2.39 -20.77 4.15
N ARG A 78 1.44 -21.52 3.55
CA ARG A 78 0.87 -21.18 2.23
C ARG A 78 0.03 -19.90 2.26
N VAL A 79 -0.76 -19.68 3.31
CA VAL A 79 -1.52 -18.42 3.49
C VAL A 79 -0.56 -17.23 3.59
N ASP A 80 0.52 -17.35 4.36
CA ASP A 80 1.51 -16.28 4.51
C ASP A 80 2.21 -15.97 3.18
N LEU A 81 2.58 -17.01 2.42
CA LEU A 81 3.13 -16.85 1.07
C LEU A 81 2.14 -16.19 0.09
N ALA A 82 0.87 -16.60 0.08
CA ALA A 82 -0.15 -15.99 -0.76
C ALA A 82 -0.38 -14.52 -0.39
N THR A 83 -0.43 -14.22 0.91
CA THR A 83 -0.60 -12.84 1.43
C THR A 83 0.55 -11.93 1.02
N THR A 84 1.79 -12.41 1.17
CA THR A 84 2.98 -11.64 0.78
C THR A 84 3.05 -11.43 -0.74
N ALA A 85 2.67 -12.43 -1.53
CA ALA A 85 2.62 -12.33 -2.99
C ALA A 85 1.56 -11.31 -3.47
N GLU A 86 0.35 -11.34 -2.90
CA GLU A 86 -0.72 -10.39 -3.21
C GLU A 86 -0.33 -8.96 -2.83
N ALA A 87 0.22 -8.75 -1.63
CA ALA A 87 0.74 -7.45 -1.21
C ALA A 87 1.83 -6.95 -2.18
N ALA A 88 2.73 -7.83 -2.65
CA ALA A 88 3.76 -7.48 -3.61
C ALA A 88 3.19 -7.12 -5.00
N GLU A 89 2.13 -7.78 -5.48
CA GLU A 89 1.44 -7.36 -6.71
C GLU A 89 0.71 -6.03 -6.53
N SER A 90 0.01 -5.83 -5.40
CA SER A 90 -0.66 -4.56 -5.09
C SER A 90 0.32 -3.38 -5.10
N GLU A 91 1.49 -3.54 -4.47
CA GLU A 91 2.53 -2.51 -4.48
C GLU A 91 3.14 -2.29 -5.88
N ARG A 92 3.23 -3.33 -6.72
CA ARG A 92 3.64 -3.18 -8.13
C ARG A 92 2.60 -2.40 -8.92
N GLU A 93 1.32 -2.68 -8.73
CA GLU A 93 0.25 -1.98 -9.41
C GLU A 93 0.22 -0.49 -9.03
N LYS A 94 0.35 -0.17 -7.73
CA LYS A 94 0.53 1.21 -7.28
C LYS A 94 1.75 1.88 -7.92
N ALA A 95 2.86 1.15 -8.07
CA ALA A 95 4.06 1.68 -8.73
C ALA A 95 3.83 1.97 -10.22
N ARG A 96 3.10 1.11 -10.95
CA ARG A 96 2.71 1.33 -12.35
C ARG A 96 1.82 2.56 -12.47
N GLN A 97 0.80 2.68 -11.62
CA GLN A 97 -0.11 3.83 -11.60
C GLN A 97 0.64 5.14 -11.29
N ALA A 98 1.58 5.11 -10.34
CA ALA A 98 2.40 6.27 -10.01
C ALA A 98 3.29 6.71 -11.19
N LEU A 99 3.84 5.76 -11.95
CA LEU A 99 4.62 6.07 -13.16
C LEU A 99 3.74 6.64 -14.27
N ALA A 100 2.54 6.08 -14.48
CA ALA A 100 1.61 6.59 -15.48
C ALA A 100 1.15 8.03 -15.16
N LEU A 101 0.88 8.33 -13.88
CA LEU A 101 0.51 9.69 -13.44
C LEU A 101 1.67 10.69 -13.58
N LEU A 102 2.91 10.22 -13.57
CA LEU A 102 4.11 11.06 -13.60
C LEU A 102 4.22 11.87 -14.89
N ASP A 103 3.84 11.28 -16.02
CA ASP A 103 3.97 11.92 -17.33
C ASP A 103 3.00 13.10 -17.44
N ASP A 104 1.76 12.91 -16.99
CA ASP A 104 0.77 13.98 -16.89
C ASP A 104 1.20 15.04 -15.88
N PHE A 105 1.80 14.63 -14.76
CA PHE A 105 2.29 15.55 -13.73
C PHE A 105 3.41 16.45 -14.27
N ALA A 106 4.40 15.88 -14.96
CA ALA A 106 5.49 16.62 -15.61
C ALA A 106 4.96 17.57 -16.68
N LYS A 107 4.01 17.11 -17.52
CA LYS A 107 3.36 17.92 -18.54
C LYS A 107 2.63 19.12 -17.95
N ARG A 108 1.87 18.93 -16.87
CA ARG A 108 1.19 20.04 -16.17
C ARG A 108 2.20 21.04 -15.59
N GLY A 109 3.33 20.54 -15.09
CA GLY A 109 4.43 21.40 -14.64
C GLY A 109 4.99 22.31 -15.72
N ASP A 110 5.23 21.74 -16.90
CA ASP A 110 5.68 22.51 -18.05
C ASP A 110 4.62 23.55 -18.50
N GLN A 111 3.34 23.16 -18.52
CA GLN A 111 2.23 24.08 -18.84
C GLN A 111 2.15 25.24 -17.85
N LEU A 112 2.34 25.00 -16.56
CA LEU A 112 2.40 26.05 -15.53
C LEU A 112 3.57 27.00 -15.78
N GLN A 113 4.75 26.47 -16.10
CA GLN A 113 5.91 27.31 -16.42
C GLN A 113 5.66 28.18 -17.66
N GLN A 114 5.13 27.59 -18.74
CA GLN A 114 4.80 28.33 -19.96
C GLN A 114 3.77 29.44 -19.70
N ALA A 115 2.77 29.18 -18.85
CA ALA A 115 1.78 30.18 -18.48
C ALA A 115 2.42 31.33 -17.69
N LEU A 116 3.34 31.03 -16.78
CA LEU A 116 4.09 32.03 -16.02
C LEU A 116 4.98 32.89 -16.94
N ASP A 117 5.71 32.27 -17.87
CA ASP A 117 6.58 32.98 -18.82
C ASP A 117 5.77 33.94 -19.70
N LYS A 118 4.60 33.48 -20.20
CA LYS A 118 3.67 34.32 -20.97
C LYS A 118 3.14 35.49 -20.14
N PHE A 119 2.78 35.26 -18.88
CA PHE A 119 2.34 36.31 -17.97
C PHE A 119 3.44 37.36 -17.76
N ILE A 120 4.68 36.95 -17.49
CA ILE A 120 5.83 37.85 -17.32
C ILE A 120 6.06 38.68 -18.57
N ALA A 121 6.04 38.06 -19.76
CA ALA A 121 6.20 38.76 -21.03
C ALA A 121 5.11 39.82 -21.24
N LYS A 122 3.84 39.49 -20.99
CA LYS A 122 2.73 40.44 -21.10
C LYS A 122 2.80 41.56 -20.08
N TYR A 123 3.26 41.28 -18.86
CA TYR A 123 3.49 42.31 -17.86
C TYR A 123 4.61 43.29 -18.29
N SER A 124 5.68 42.77 -18.91
CA SER A 124 6.75 43.61 -19.47
C SER A 124 6.28 44.48 -20.63
N GLU A 125 5.47 43.93 -21.56
CA GLU A 125 4.83 44.70 -22.63
C GLU A 125 3.97 45.84 -22.08
N LEU A 126 3.08 45.53 -21.11
CA LEU A 126 2.23 46.53 -20.46
C LEU A 126 3.05 47.64 -19.77
N THR A 127 4.16 47.28 -19.13
CA THR A 127 5.08 48.24 -18.52
C THR A 127 5.70 49.18 -19.57
N ASN A 128 6.05 48.64 -20.75
CA ASN A 128 6.59 49.44 -21.84
C ASN A 128 5.53 50.38 -22.43
N ASP A 129 4.29 49.89 -22.61
CA ASP A 129 3.18 50.73 -23.09
C ASP A 129 2.87 51.86 -22.12
N PHE A 130 2.90 51.59 -20.81
CA PHE A 130 2.76 52.64 -19.80
C PHE A 130 3.83 53.73 -19.95
N ARG A 131 5.12 53.36 -20.11
CA ARG A 131 6.20 54.33 -20.34
C ARG A 131 5.99 55.13 -21.63
N ARG A 132 5.47 54.50 -22.68
CA ARG A 132 5.14 55.19 -23.93
C ARG A 132 4.02 56.21 -23.73
N LEU A 133 2.98 55.87 -22.96
CA LEU A 133 1.91 56.81 -22.60
C LEU A 133 2.44 57.97 -21.76
N GLU A 134 3.37 57.71 -20.84
CA GLU A 134 4.04 58.73 -20.03
C GLU A 134 4.84 59.72 -20.88
N LEU A 135 5.63 59.22 -21.84
CA LEU A 135 6.38 60.07 -22.79
C LEU A 135 5.47 60.93 -23.66
N LEU A 136 4.25 60.46 -23.95
CA LEU A 136 3.25 61.20 -24.72
C LEU A 136 2.44 62.17 -23.85
N GLY A 137 2.64 62.21 -22.52
CA GLY A 137 1.86 63.05 -21.62
C GLY A 137 0.44 62.55 -21.33
N TYR A 138 0.13 61.29 -21.67
CA TYR A 138 -1.19 60.67 -21.50
C TYR A 138 -1.18 59.49 -20.51
N ALA A 139 -0.19 59.41 -19.62
CA ALA A 139 -0.22 58.39 -18.57
C ALA A 139 -1.44 58.61 -17.67
N PRO A 140 -2.33 57.61 -17.50
CA PRO A 140 -3.57 57.77 -16.74
C PRO A 140 -3.34 57.95 -15.24
N THR A 141 -2.15 57.57 -14.74
CA THR A 141 -1.74 57.68 -13.33
C THR A 141 -0.22 57.51 -13.20
N SER A 142 0.30 57.36 -11.98
CA SER A 142 1.70 57.04 -11.72
C SER A 142 2.01 55.54 -11.86
N TYR A 143 3.24 55.21 -12.26
CA TYR A 143 3.69 53.83 -12.36
C TYR A 143 3.60 53.07 -11.03
N ALA A 144 3.82 53.76 -9.90
CA ALA A 144 3.72 53.19 -8.57
C ALA A 144 2.30 52.68 -8.27
N LEU A 145 1.26 53.42 -8.65
CA LEU A 145 -0.13 52.99 -8.46
C LEU A 145 -0.47 51.79 -9.34
N VAL A 146 -0.03 51.78 -10.61
CA VAL A 146 -0.21 50.63 -11.52
C VAL A 146 0.42 49.38 -10.92
N LYS A 147 1.68 49.48 -10.46
CA LYS A 147 2.39 48.36 -9.83
C LYS A 147 1.63 47.80 -8.62
N THR A 148 1.17 48.67 -7.71
CA THR A 148 0.40 48.24 -6.53
C THR A 148 -0.92 47.56 -6.92
N ASN A 149 -1.64 48.11 -7.90
CA ASN A 149 -2.89 47.52 -8.36
C ASN A 149 -2.68 46.14 -9.02
N MET A 150 -1.63 46.00 -9.85
CA MET A 150 -1.28 44.71 -10.47
C MET A 150 -0.86 43.67 -9.42
N GLN A 151 -0.11 44.08 -8.40
CA GLN A 151 0.23 43.19 -7.27
C GLN A 151 -1.01 42.75 -6.49
N SER A 152 -1.95 43.65 -6.21
CA SER A 152 -3.22 43.32 -5.54
C SER A 152 -4.07 42.38 -6.39
N ALA A 153 -4.18 42.61 -7.70
CA ALA A 153 -4.89 41.74 -8.63
C ALA A 153 -4.28 40.33 -8.67
N MET A 154 -2.95 40.22 -8.74
CA MET A 154 -2.25 38.93 -8.71
C MET A 154 -2.47 38.20 -7.38
N LYS A 155 -2.40 38.90 -6.24
CA LYS A 155 -2.68 38.31 -4.92
C LYS A 155 -4.12 37.82 -4.83
N ALA A 156 -5.09 38.59 -5.32
CA ALA A 156 -6.50 38.19 -5.34
C ALA A 156 -6.72 36.94 -6.21
N ALA A 157 -6.08 36.88 -7.38
CA ALA A 157 -6.17 35.72 -8.28
C ALA A 157 -5.58 34.44 -7.67
N LEU A 158 -4.56 34.55 -6.83
CA LEU A 158 -3.92 33.42 -6.16
C LEU A 158 -4.54 33.04 -4.82
N MET A 159 -5.48 33.84 -4.29
CA MET A 159 -6.14 33.58 -3.00
C MET A 159 -6.82 32.20 -2.89
N PRO A 160 -7.40 31.62 -3.96
CA PRO A 160 -7.97 30.27 -3.91
C PRO A 160 -6.92 29.14 -3.90
N THR A 161 -5.63 29.47 -3.95
CA THR A 161 -4.51 28.52 -3.97
C THR A 161 -3.70 28.61 -2.68
N ASP A 162 -2.92 27.57 -2.39
CA ASP A 162 -1.99 27.58 -1.25
C ASP A 162 -0.66 28.30 -1.56
N LEU A 163 -0.55 28.97 -2.72
CA LEU A 163 0.69 29.63 -3.15
C LEU A 163 0.89 30.95 -2.41
N ARG A 164 2.10 31.13 -1.86
CA ARG A 164 2.55 32.39 -1.25
C ARG A 164 3.54 33.08 -2.17
N ILE A 165 3.32 34.37 -2.40
CA ILE A 165 4.26 35.21 -3.17
C ILE A 165 5.24 35.84 -2.19
N GLU A 166 6.49 35.38 -2.23
CA GLU A 166 7.59 35.87 -1.40
C GLU A 166 8.79 36.28 -2.24
N HIS A 167 9.58 37.23 -1.75
CA HIS A 167 10.83 37.60 -2.39
C HIS A 167 11.91 36.55 -2.07
N LEU A 168 12.39 35.84 -3.08
CA LEU A 168 13.38 34.79 -2.91
C LEU A 168 14.80 35.29 -3.22
N PRO A 169 15.80 34.93 -2.37
CA PRO A 169 17.20 35.15 -2.69
C PRO A 169 17.61 34.31 -3.92
N PRO A 170 18.65 34.71 -4.68
CA PRO A 170 19.00 34.04 -5.94
C PRO A 170 19.12 32.51 -5.88
N HIS A 171 19.71 31.96 -4.81
CA HIS A 171 19.91 30.51 -4.64
C HIS A 171 18.62 29.72 -4.34
N ALA A 172 17.54 30.40 -3.93
CA ALA A 172 16.25 29.78 -3.63
C ALA A 172 15.27 29.86 -4.81
N ARG A 173 15.64 30.56 -5.89
CA ARG A 173 14.79 30.67 -7.08
C ARG A 173 14.81 29.35 -7.83
N ARG A 174 13.63 28.79 -8.07
CA ARG A 174 13.42 27.59 -8.89
C ARG A 174 12.22 27.83 -9.76
N ASP A 175 12.26 27.32 -10.98
CA ASP A 175 11.11 27.32 -11.86
C ASP A 175 10.23 26.08 -11.59
N PHE A 176 9.03 26.03 -12.17
CA PHE A 176 8.13 24.89 -11.95
C PHE A 176 8.70 23.58 -12.51
N ARG A 177 9.49 23.64 -13.59
CA ARG A 177 10.07 22.47 -14.25
C ARG A 177 11.10 21.81 -13.34
N ASP A 178 12.00 22.59 -12.76
CA ASP A 178 13.04 22.11 -11.85
C ASP A 178 12.46 21.41 -10.62
N VAL A 179 11.42 22.02 -10.02
CA VAL A 179 10.75 21.45 -8.85
C VAL A 179 10.06 20.13 -9.21
N ILE A 180 9.31 20.12 -10.31
CA ILE A 180 8.52 18.96 -10.73
C ILE A 180 9.42 17.83 -11.24
N GLU A 181 10.49 18.12 -11.95
CA GLU A 181 11.50 17.13 -12.38
C GLU A 181 12.20 16.51 -11.17
N GLY A 182 12.56 17.32 -10.17
CA GLY A 182 13.11 16.82 -8.91
C GLY A 182 12.18 15.80 -8.24
N TRP A 183 10.90 16.16 -8.06
CA TRP A 183 9.90 15.24 -7.50
C TRP A 183 9.67 14.01 -8.39
N SER A 184 9.63 14.21 -9.71
CA SER A 184 9.39 13.15 -10.68
C SER A 184 10.49 12.10 -10.64
N ARG A 185 11.75 12.53 -10.53
CA ARG A 185 12.91 11.65 -10.35
C ARG A 185 12.81 10.80 -9.09
N HIS A 186 12.42 11.39 -7.96
CA HIS A 186 12.26 10.65 -6.71
C HIS A 186 11.14 9.61 -6.77
N VAL A 187 10.01 9.94 -7.39
CA VAL A 187 8.90 8.98 -7.59
C VAL A 187 9.33 7.88 -8.54
N ARG A 188 9.93 8.21 -9.69
CA ARG A 188 10.42 7.24 -10.67
C ARG A 188 11.41 6.25 -10.06
N MET A 189 12.37 6.75 -9.27
CA MET A 189 13.32 5.91 -8.55
C MET A 189 12.63 4.93 -7.59
N ARG A 190 11.70 5.42 -6.75
CA ARG A 190 10.97 4.57 -5.78
C ARG A 190 10.07 3.55 -6.46
N ALA A 191 9.33 3.94 -7.49
CA ALA A 191 8.46 3.06 -8.25
C ALA A 191 9.27 1.99 -8.99
N SER A 192 10.36 2.38 -9.66
CA SER A 192 11.25 1.44 -10.35
C SER A 192 11.89 0.44 -9.40
N ALA A 193 12.29 0.87 -8.19
CA ALA A 193 12.82 -0.05 -7.18
C ALA A 193 11.79 -1.11 -6.75
N ARG A 194 10.50 -0.73 -6.64
CA ARG A 194 9.41 -1.66 -6.31
C ARG A 194 9.14 -2.66 -7.43
N LEU A 195 9.19 -2.22 -8.68
CA LEU A 195 9.05 -3.09 -9.85
C LEU A 195 10.22 -4.07 -9.98
N ASN A 196 11.46 -3.60 -9.81
CA ASN A 196 12.67 -4.41 -9.95
C ASN A 196 12.87 -5.43 -8.83
N LYS A 197 12.39 -5.14 -7.61
CA LYS A 197 12.47 -6.09 -6.48
C LYS A 197 11.73 -7.39 -6.77
N SER A 198 10.66 -7.34 -7.58
CA SER A 198 9.91 -8.52 -8.00
C SER A 198 10.66 -9.36 -9.02
N THR A 199 11.37 -8.73 -9.96
CA THR A 199 12.12 -9.45 -11.01
C THR A 199 13.28 -10.26 -10.44
N LYS A 200 13.85 -9.85 -9.31
CA LYS A 200 14.93 -10.59 -8.63
C LYS A 200 14.44 -11.69 -7.68
N ALA A 201 13.14 -11.72 -7.37
CA ALA A 201 12.55 -12.68 -6.45
C ALA A 201 11.83 -13.85 -7.17
N ALA A 202 11.66 -13.75 -8.49
CA ALA A 202 11.19 -14.80 -9.38
C ALA A 202 12.39 -15.53 -10.00
#